data_AF-A0A0A2VU75-F1
#
_entry.id   AF-A0A0A2VU75-F1
#
_cell.length_a   1.000
_cell.length_b   1.000
_cell.length_c   1.000
_cell.angle_alpha   90.00
_cell.angle_beta   90.00
_cell.angle_gamma   90.00
#
_symmetry.space_group_name_H-M   'P 1'
#
loop_
_entity.id
_entity.type
_entity.pdbx_description
1 polymer ?
#
loop_
_entity_poly.entity_id
_entity_poly.type
_entity_poly.pdbx_seq_one_letter_code
_entity_poly.pdbx_strand_id
1 'polypeptide(L)'
;MDVLARFTDAAWGTRVWTLQEYLLATELVWIGADLEPVSVRDELFAAIPHLCEELGISECARRRGDDDDDDSNPATARYERLFSHFAGMAARRTGATDRTRVMEMLGNRAAFLPVDEVYGAMAVSTVEIAVRPGEPREDAWRRWTETALEAGHLRWLMVPPAMLTPEEAAGLTCAEVVCAKRHVLSSASGLDTVTPYGPMAVSEGTVLMTARPVGACTLLRELGPVHRGSNGWVHRDLTLILYAKGNWFSAVDVAVAFGAGRYSNKQLLMIAQTLVNNYERALRCIDQHTERAFYPLFPSERSWSVWADFMQLQSQCVMDTLNFGFGYLIRVAASPVPFVTVLVTGGRRPQGGLVALDCNARGSDGRHKLLVGEKPEVEAREEQPSGANVPWHKAGVTISVGQDYACGWNDLPLVEISIGGSNCHICQQTSVSWSKHPTHYRTRSLGGDDARTIRRRLRKRRRDDARRRNIRRIVRSTRKKTSNSARV
;
A
#
# COMPACT_ATOMS: atom_id res chain seq x y z
N MET A 1 6.57 18.45 -26.08
CA MET A 1 6.66 18.34 -24.58
C MET A 1 6.63 19.66 -23.81
N ASP A 2 7.13 20.78 -24.35
CA ASP A 2 7.30 22.01 -23.56
C ASP A 2 6.01 22.63 -23.05
N VAL A 3 4.89 22.52 -23.77
CA VAL A 3 3.59 23.03 -23.33
C VAL A 3 3.08 22.26 -22.09
N LEU A 4 3.14 20.93 -22.13
CA LEU A 4 2.78 20.07 -20.99
C LEU A 4 3.78 20.20 -19.82
N ALA A 5 5.05 20.48 -20.11
CA ALA A 5 6.06 20.77 -19.10
C ALA A 5 5.81 22.12 -18.41
N ARG A 6 5.52 23.18 -19.17
CA ARG A 6 5.11 24.50 -18.65
C ARG A 6 3.90 24.37 -17.73
N PHE A 7 2.99 23.47 -18.06
CA PHE A 7 1.84 23.13 -17.23
C PHE A 7 2.23 22.48 -15.89
N THR A 8 3.16 21.52 -15.89
CA THR A 8 3.65 20.87 -14.65
C THR A 8 4.56 21.74 -13.79
N ASP A 9 5.29 22.66 -14.41
CA ASP A 9 6.22 23.56 -13.74
C ASP A 9 5.52 24.88 -13.32
N ALA A 10 4.25 25.08 -13.72
CA ALA A 10 3.46 26.20 -13.27
C ALA A 10 3.25 26.18 -11.75
N ALA A 11 3.21 27.37 -11.14
CA ALA A 11 2.85 27.56 -9.73
C ALA A 11 1.52 26.85 -9.39
N TRP A 12 0.60 26.80 -10.34
CA TRP A 12 -0.67 26.10 -10.20
C TRP A 12 -0.51 24.56 -10.09
N GLY A 13 0.39 23.93 -10.84
CA GLY A 13 0.60 22.47 -10.82
C GLY A 13 1.42 21.97 -9.62
N THR A 14 2.01 22.88 -8.85
CA THR A 14 3.03 22.58 -7.83
C THR A 14 2.63 23.01 -6.42
N ARG A 15 1.74 23.98 -6.23
CA ARG A 15 1.31 24.46 -4.90
C ARG A 15 0.28 23.54 -4.24
N VAL A 16 0.24 23.54 -2.91
CA VAL A 16 -0.78 22.77 -2.15
C VAL A 16 -2.17 23.40 -2.26
N TRP A 17 -2.30 24.72 -2.18
CA TRP A 17 -3.58 25.43 -2.24
C TRP A 17 -4.37 25.19 -3.53
N THR A 18 -3.66 25.01 -4.64
CA THR A 18 -4.28 24.74 -5.95
C THR A 18 -4.84 23.30 -6.03
N LEU A 19 -4.39 22.38 -5.17
CA LEU A 19 -5.04 21.09 -4.99
C LEU A 19 -6.45 21.27 -4.43
N GLN A 20 -6.59 22.12 -3.42
CA GLN A 20 -7.88 22.42 -2.80
C GLN A 20 -8.80 23.13 -3.79
N GLU A 21 -8.32 24.17 -4.46
CA GLU A 21 -9.06 24.89 -5.50
C GLU A 21 -9.54 23.93 -6.60
N TYR A 22 -8.66 23.06 -7.11
CA TYR A 22 -9.02 22.10 -8.16
C TYR A 22 -10.04 21.06 -7.67
N LEU A 23 -9.90 20.53 -6.46
CA LEU A 23 -10.79 19.46 -5.97
C LEU A 23 -12.16 19.98 -5.51
N LEU A 24 -12.25 21.24 -5.05
CA LEU A 24 -13.51 21.87 -4.65
C LEU A 24 -14.21 22.62 -5.78
N ALA A 25 -13.49 23.00 -6.83
CA ALA A 25 -14.07 23.75 -7.93
C ALA A 25 -15.22 22.96 -8.58
N THR A 26 -16.39 23.60 -8.67
CA THR A 26 -17.55 23.06 -9.39
C THR A 26 -17.28 22.97 -10.89
N GLU A 27 -16.56 23.93 -11.44
CA GLU A 27 -16.19 24.00 -12.86
C GLU A 27 -14.71 24.43 -13.00
N LEU A 28 -14.01 23.89 -14.01
CA LEU A 28 -12.65 24.29 -14.36
C LEU A 28 -12.67 25.02 -15.69
N VAL A 29 -12.41 26.32 -15.62
CA VAL A 29 -12.30 27.19 -16.79
C VAL A 29 -10.83 27.53 -16.98
N TRP A 30 -10.30 27.18 -18.15
CA TRP A 30 -8.98 27.61 -18.60
C TRP A 30 -9.15 28.89 -19.41
N ILE A 31 -8.38 29.93 -19.13
CA ILE A 31 -8.43 31.16 -19.92
C ILE A 31 -7.29 31.09 -20.95
N GLY A 32 -7.64 31.09 -22.23
CA GLY A 32 -6.70 31.13 -23.33
C GLY A 32 -5.94 32.46 -23.41
N ALA A 33 -4.88 32.51 -24.22
CA ALA A 33 -4.13 33.75 -24.45
C ALA A 33 -4.96 34.82 -25.18
N ASP A 34 -6.02 34.39 -25.86
CA ASP A 34 -7.09 35.17 -26.50
C ASP A 34 -8.19 35.61 -25.52
N LEU A 35 -8.06 35.29 -24.22
CA LEU A 35 -9.07 35.51 -23.18
C LEU A 35 -10.36 34.72 -23.39
N GLU A 36 -10.37 33.73 -24.28
CA GLU A 36 -11.53 32.86 -24.45
C GLU A 36 -11.52 31.74 -23.40
N PRO A 37 -12.66 31.49 -22.72
CA PRO A 37 -12.76 30.43 -21.73
C PRO A 37 -12.87 29.06 -22.42
N VAL A 38 -11.98 28.15 -22.05
CA VAL A 38 -11.98 26.75 -22.46
C VAL A 38 -12.37 25.89 -21.26
N SER A 39 -13.53 25.25 -21.35
CA SER A 39 -13.97 24.26 -20.35
C SER A 39 -13.43 22.87 -20.75
N VAL A 40 -12.62 22.27 -19.88
CA VAL A 40 -12.09 20.92 -20.09
C VAL A 40 -12.73 19.98 -19.07
N ARG A 41 -13.46 18.98 -19.56
CA ARG A 41 -14.06 17.96 -18.70
C ARG A 41 -13.00 17.20 -17.90
N ASP A 42 -13.31 16.87 -16.65
CA ASP A 42 -12.41 16.13 -15.76
C ASP A 42 -11.95 14.78 -16.33
N GLU A 43 -12.83 14.10 -17.09
CA GLU A 43 -12.49 12.83 -17.70
C GLU A 43 -11.43 12.99 -18.80
N LEU A 44 -11.42 14.14 -19.49
CA LEU A 44 -10.39 14.48 -20.46
C LEU A 44 -9.06 14.77 -19.75
N PHE A 45 -9.10 15.46 -18.61
CA PHE A 45 -7.93 15.71 -17.77
C PHE A 45 -7.30 14.41 -17.21
N ALA A 46 -8.15 13.48 -16.76
CA ALA A 46 -7.73 12.13 -16.36
C ALA A 46 -7.15 11.33 -17.53
N ALA A 47 -7.60 11.62 -18.76
CA ALA A 47 -7.18 10.96 -19.99
C ALA A 47 -5.93 11.57 -20.63
N ILE A 48 -5.52 12.81 -20.32
CA ILE A 48 -4.28 13.44 -20.87
C ILE A 48 -3.08 12.50 -20.80
N PRO A 49 -2.77 11.83 -19.66
CA PRO A 49 -1.64 10.92 -19.61
C PRO A 49 -1.81 9.70 -20.53
N HIS A 50 -3.04 9.21 -20.71
CA HIS A 50 -3.39 8.07 -21.56
C HIS A 50 -3.38 8.43 -23.05
N LEU A 51 -3.87 9.61 -23.43
CA LEU A 51 -3.82 10.15 -24.79
C LEU A 51 -2.38 10.30 -25.28
N CYS A 52 -1.46 10.73 -24.41
CA CYS A 52 -0.04 10.77 -24.74
C CYS A 52 0.56 9.37 -25.01
N GLU A 53 0.05 8.33 -24.35
CA GLU A 53 0.47 6.94 -24.54
C GLU A 53 -0.16 6.31 -25.80
N GLU A 54 -1.45 6.53 -26.06
CA GLU A 54 -2.17 5.98 -27.22
C GLU A 54 -1.78 6.64 -28.55
N LEU A 55 -1.53 7.95 -28.54
CA LEU A 55 -1.11 8.70 -29.74
C LEU A 55 0.37 8.52 -30.08
N GLY A 56 1.11 7.70 -29.33
CA GLY A 56 2.50 7.39 -29.62
C GLY A 56 3.40 8.63 -29.64
N ILE A 57 3.10 9.65 -28.82
CA ILE A 57 3.86 10.90 -28.76
C ILE A 57 5.24 10.55 -28.17
N SER A 58 6.21 10.30 -29.04
CA SER A 58 7.55 9.78 -28.72
C SER A 58 8.30 10.62 -27.69
N GLU A 59 8.03 11.92 -27.63
CA GLU A 59 8.58 12.85 -26.63
C GLU A 59 8.04 12.62 -25.21
N CYS A 60 6.83 12.07 -25.08
CA CYS A 60 6.21 11.63 -23.83
C CYS A 60 6.50 10.14 -23.55
N ALA A 61 6.70 9.36 -24.61
CA ALA A 61 6.90 7.91 -24.58
C ALA A 61 8.37 7.48 -24.54
N ARG A 62 9.34 8.42 -24.59
CA ARG A 62 10.78 8.13 -24.39
C ARG A 62 10.94 7.42 -23.04
N ARG A 63 11.08 6.11 -23.13
CA ARG A 63 11.34 5.21 -22.02
C ARG A 63 12.82 5.33 -21.71
N ARG A 64 13.13 5.42 -20.42
CA ARG A 64 14.46 5.12 -19.90
C ARG A 64 14.89 3.76 -20.46
N GLY A 65 15.82 3.75 -21.42
CA GLY A 65 16.28 2.53 -22.10
C GLY A 65 16.60 2.67 -23.59
N ASP A 66 16.12 3.73 -24.26
CA ASP A 66 16.53 4.03 -25.63
C ASP A 66 17.56 5.18 -25.58
N ASP A 67 18.83 4.78 -25.51
CA ASP A 67 20.07 5.55 -25.61
C ASP A 67 20.41 6.59 -24.52
N ASP A 68 21.60 6.38 -23.95
CA ASP A 68 22.43 7.19 -23.06
C ASP A 68 22.05 7.40 -21.58
N ASP A 69 23.01 6.99 -20.73
CA ASP A 69 23.15 7.21 -19.29
C ASP A 69 23.33 8.71 -18.96
N ASP A 70 22.32 9.52 -19.23
CA ASP A 70 22.27 10.90 -18.76
C ASP A 70 21.12 11.09 -17.76
N ASP A 71 21.49 11.07 -16.48
CA ASP A 71 20.61 11.31 -15.31
C ASP A 71 20.00 12.73 -15.30
N SER A 72 20.33 13.55 -16.31
CA SER A 72 19.89 14.94 -16.45
C SER A 72 18.65 15.15 -17.33
N ASN A 73 18.12 14.14 -18.05
CA ASN A 73 17.07 14.42 -19.06
C ASN A 73 15.76 14.95 -18.43
N PRO A 74 15.47 16.27 -18.54
CA PRO A 74 14.39 16.91 -17.79
C PRO A 74 13.01 16.57 -18.36
N ALA A 75 12.93 16.09 -19.60
CA ALA A 75 11.67 15.73 -20.28
C ALA A 75 10.95 14.55 -19.59
N THR A 76 11.70 13.52 -19.18
CA THR A 76 11.16 12.33 -18.51
C THR A 76 10.64 12.66 -17.10
N ALA A 77 11.32 13.53 -16.36
CA ALA A 77 10.88 13.99 -15.03
C ALA A 77 9.63 14.89 -15.09
N ARG A 78 9.46 15.67 -16.16
CA ARG A 78 8.29 16.53 -16.42
C ARG A 78 7.04 15.71 -16.75
N TYR A 79 7.15 14.71 -17.64
CA TYR A 79 6.05 13.80 -17.95
C TYR A 79 5.60 12.98 -16.73
N GLU A 80 6.56 12.51 -15.92
CA GLU A 80 6.28 11.79 -14.68
C GLU A 80 5.52 12.64 -13.65
N ARG A 81 5.88 13.94 -13.51
CA ARG A 81 5.14 14.89 -12.68
C ARG A 81 3.71 15.05 -13.20
N LEU A 82 3.52 15.19 -14.51
CA LEU A 82 2.21 15.29 -15.13
C LEU A 82 1.31 14.09 -14.79
N PHE A 83 1.83 12.87 -14.98
CA PHE A 83 1.10 11.64 -14.69
C PHE A 83 0.75 11.51 -13.20
N SER A 84 1.69 11.78 -12.28
CA SER A 84 1.43 11.64 -10.83
C SER A 84 0.60 12.77 -10.21
N HIS A 85 0.73 14.00 -10.70
CA HIS A 85 0.03 15.16 -10.16
C HIS A 85 -1.42 15.17 -10.63
N PHE A 86 -1.67 14.97 -11.93
CA PHE A 86 -2.99 15.18 -12.52
C PHE A 86 -3.89 13.95 -12.49
N ALA A 87 -3.38 12.75 -12.76
CA ALA A 87 -4.19 11.53 -12.68
C ALA A 87 -4.69 11.26 -11.25
N GLY A 88 -3.90 11.64 -10.25
CA GLY A 88 -4.30 11.56 -8.84
C GLY A 88 -5.42 12.53 -8.47
N MET A 89 -5.42 13.74 -9.03
CA MET A 89 -6.45 14.75 -8.77
C MET A 89 -7.76 14.42 -9.47
N ALA A 90 -7.70 14.07 -10.76
CA ALA A 90 -8.89 13.78 -11.54
C ALA A 90 -9.60 12.51 -11.04
N ALA A 91 -8.85 11.50 -10.58
CA ALA A 91 -9.43 10.30 -9.94
C ALA A 91 -10.17 10.61 -8.62
N ARG A 92 -9.84 11.71 -7.94
CA ARG A 92 -10.45 12.11 -6.66
C ARG A 92 -11.63 13.05 -6.84
N ARG A 93 -11.55 13.96 -7.81
CA ARG A 93 -12.65 14.84 -8.21
C ARG A 93 -13.86 14.08 -8.73
N THR A 94 -13.64 12.94 -9.39
CA THR A 94 -14.72 12.04 -9.86
C THR A 94 -15.41 11.23 -8.75
N GLY A 95 -15.00 11.38 -7.48
CA GLY A 95 -15.65 10.74 -6.32
C GLY A 95 -15.54 9.22 -6.27
N ALA A 96 -14.69 8.61 -7.12
CA ALA A 96 -14.59 7.16 -7.27
C ALA A 96 -13.78 6.45 -6.17
N THR A 97 -13.27 7.18 -5.18
CA THR A 97 -12.38 6.68 -4.12
C THR A 97 -12.68 7.36 -2.78
N ASP A 98 -12.24 6.77 -1.67
CA ASP A 98 -12.33 7.37 -0.31
C ASP A 98 -11.81 8.83 -0.30
N ARG A 99 -12.59 9.74 0.32
CA ARG A 99 -12.30 11.19 0.35
C ARG A 99 -11.03 11.53 1.12
N THR A 100 -10.70 10.76 2.17
CA THR A 100 -9.45 10.96 2.93
C THR A 100 -8.21 10.57 2.14
N ARG A 101 -8.33 9.98 0.93
CA ARG A 101 -7.15 9.74 0.07
C ARG A 101 -6.42 11.02 -0.28
N VAL A 102 -7.05 12.20 -0.20
CA VAL A 102 -6.35 13.49 -0.32
C VAL A 102 -5.14 13.60 0.62
N MET A 103 -5.21 12.99 1.81
CA MET A 103 -4.11 12.94 2.77
C MET A 103 -2.84 12.26 2.21
N GLU A 104 -2.97 11.43 1.16
CA GLU A 104 -1.83 10.84 0.42
C GLU A 104 -1.08 11.85 -0.49
N MET A 105 -1.71 12.97 -0.88
CA MET A 105 -1.27 13.78 -2.02
C MET A 105 -0.23 14.86 -1.72
N LEU A 106 0.24 14.90 -0.49
CA LEU A 106 0.79 16.11 0.09
C LEU A 106 2.32 16.14 0.10
N GLY A 107 2.97 14.99 -0.10
CA GLY A 107 4.43 14.89 -0.16
C GLY A 107 5.08 15.30 -1.49
N ASN A 108 4.31 15.83 -2.45
CA ASN A 108 4.80 16.14 -3.81
C ASN A 108 4.55 17.60 -4.24
N ARG A 109 4.05 18.44 -3.33
CA ARG A 109 3.66 19.83 -3.61
C ARG A 109 4.44 20.78 -2.73
N ALA A 110 4.74 21.97 -3.25
CA ALA A 110 5.36 23.03 -2.50
C ALA A 110 4.32 23.67 -1.57
N ALA A 111 4.66 23.71 -0.30
CA ALA A 111 3.95 24.43 0.76
C ALA A 111 4.86 25.57 1.23
N PHE A 112 4.31 26.75 1.52
CA PHE A 112 5.11 27.89 1.97
C PHE A 112 5.63 27.63 3.39
N LEU A 113 4.75 27.16 4.27
CA LEU A 113 5.14 26.52 5.53
C LEU A 113 4.94 25.00 5.42
N PRO A 114 5.82 24.17 5.99
CA PRO A 114 5.63 22.71 5.97
C PRO A 114 4.27 22.24 6.49
N VAL A 115 3.72 22.93 7.50
CA VAL A 115 2.41 22.61 8.08
C VAL A 115 1.24 22.86 7.11
N ASP A 116 1.41 23.73 6.12
CA ASP A 116 0.39 23.99 5.09
C ASP A 116 0.15 22.77 4.19
N GLU A 117 1.08 21.80 4.19
CA GLU A 117 0.81 20.49 3.57
C GLU A 117 -0.44 19.84 4.17
N VAL A 118 -0.69 20.01 5.47
CA VAL A 118 -1.87 19.47 6.17
C VAL A 118 -3.05 20.43 6.03
N TYR A 119 -2.89 21.67 6.48
CA TYR A 119 -3.98 22.64 6.54
C TYR A 119 -4.53 23.03 5.16
N GLY A 120 -3.68 23.09 4.14
CA GLY A 120 -4.10 23.42 2.76
C GLY A 120 -4.82 22.28 2.04
N ALA A 121 -5.01 21.12 2.67
CA ALA A 121 -5.67 19.97 2.08
C ALA A 121 -6.76 19.34 2.94
N MET A 122 -6.91 19.75 4.21
CA MET A 122 -7.94 19.20 5.08
C MET A 122 -9.36 19.49 4.61
N ALA A 123 -9.60 20.69 4.04
CA ALA A 123 -10.90 21.11 3.53
C ALA A 123 -11.48 20.18 2.47
N VAL A 124 -10.64 19.47 1.70
CA VAL A 124 -11.10 18.56 0.64
C VAL A 124 -11.19 17.10 1.10
N SER A 125 -10.82 16.82 2.34
CA SER A 125 -10.86 15.47 2.93
C SER A 125 -12.15 15.15 3.66
N THR A 126 -13.04 16.14 3.82
CA THR A 126 -14.23 16.11 4.69
C THR A 126 -13.96 15.88 6.18
N VAL A 127 -12.68 15.90 6.56
CA VAL A 127 -12.18 15.80 7.92
C VAL A 127 -11.29 17.02 8.17
N GLU A 128 -11.67 17.87 9.10
CA GLU A 128 -10.95 19.11 9.38
C GLU A 128 -10.50 19.16 10.82
N ILE A 129 -9.36 19.81 11.06
CA ILE A 129 -8.83 20.06 12.40
C ILE A 129 -8.68 21.55 12.61
N ALA A 130 -8.80 22.00 13.87
CA ALA A 130 -8.50 23.38 14.20
C ALA A 130 -7.01 23.70 13.94
N VAL A 131 -6.75 24.87 13.36
CA VAL A 131 -5.40 25.38 13.11
C VAL A 131 -4.76 25.80 14.44
N ARG A 132 -3.52 25.39 14.68
CA ARG A 132 -2.73 25.75 15.86
C ARG A 132 -1.48 26.54 15.44
N PRO A 133 -1.26 27.76 15.97
CA PRO A 133 -0.08 28.55 15.66
C PRO A 133 1.21 27.84 16.08
N GLY A 134 2.23 27.84 15.21
CA GLY A 134 3.55 27.29 15.51
C GLY A 134 3.65 25.76 15.58
N GLU A 135 2.58 25.04 15.24
CA GLU A 135 2.57 23.58 15.27
C GLU A 135 3.42 22.97 14.14
N PRO A 136 4.22 21.92 14.42
CA PRO A 136 4.95 21.22 13.38
C PRO A 136 3.99 20.37 12.50
N ARG A 137 4.41 20.13 11.26
CA ARG A 137 3.64 19.35 10.28
C ARG A 137 3.28 17.96 10.79
N GLU A 138 4.18 17.32 11.52
CA GLU A 138 4.03 15.96 12.05
C GLU A 138 2.92 15.88 13.12
N ASP A 139 2.80 16.89 13.98
CA ASP A 139 1.75 16.95 14.99
C ASP A 139 0.39 17.28 14.37
N ALA A 140 0.36 18.22 13.41
CA ALA A 140 -0.84 18.50 12.62
C ALA A 140 -1.33 17.24 11.89
N TRP A 141 -0.40 16.46 11.32
CA TRP A 141 -0.69 15.19 10.67
C TRP A 141 -1.26 14.14 11.63
N ARG A 142 -0.69 14.03 12.85
CA ARG A 142 -1.19 13.12 13.89
C ARG A 142 -2.65 13.43 14.21
N ARG A 143 -2.96 14.69 14.56
CA ARG A 143 -4.34 15.12 14.87
C ARG A 143 -5.30 14.90 13.71
N TRP A 144 -4.86 15.20 12.49
CA TRP A 144 -5.71 15.01 11.31
C TRP A 144 -6.02 13.54 11.06
N THR A 145 -5.05 12.65 11.28
CA THR A 145 -5.23 11.20 11.15
C THR A 145 -6.15 10.66 12.25
N GLU A 146 -6.04 11.13 13.49
CA GLU A 146 -6.95 10.78 14.59
C GLU A 146 -8.38 11.21 14.27
N THR A 147 -8.57 12.45 13.83
CA THR A 147 -9.90 12.98 13.45
C THR A 147 -10.48 12.18 12.28
N ALA A 148 -9.64 11.72 11.33
CA ALA A 148 -10.09 10.87 10.23
C ALA A 148 -10.54 9.49 10.72
N LEU A 149 -9.84 8.90 11.69
CA LEU A 149 -10.21 7.64 12.30
C LEU A 149 -11.52 7.75 13.09
N GLU A 150 -11.71 8.81 13.87
CA GLU A 150 -12.98 9.11 14.57
C GLU A 150 -14.15 9.29 13.59
N ALA A 151 -13.92 9.93 12.44
CA ALA A 151 -14.89 10.05 11.37
C ALA A 151 -15.15 8.73 10.61
N GLY A 152 -14.53 7.62 11.01
CA GLY A 152 -14.77 6.29 10.45
C GLY A 152 -13.82 5.87 9.31
N HIS A 153 -12.77 6.64 9.01
CA HIS A 153 -11.80 6.30 7.96
C HIS A 153 -10.74 5.30 8.44
N LEU A 154 -11.18 4.09 8.81
CA LEU A 154 -10.36 3.02 9.40
C LEU A 154 -9.17 2.57 8.54
N ARG A 155 -9.17 2.91 7.23
CA ARG A 155 -8.06 2.65 6.31
C ARG A 155 -6.71 3.12 6.84
N TRP A 156 -6.65 4.23 7.59
CA TRP A 156 -5.39 4.77 8.10
C TRP A 156 -4.75 3.86 9.15
N LEU A 157 -5.56 3.20 9.98
CA LEU A 157 -5.07 2.17 10.89
C LEU A 157 -4.63 0.91 10.14
N MET A 158 -5.21 0.63 8.98
CA MET A 158 -4.90 -0.54 8.13
C MET A 158 -3.71 -0.33 7.18
N VAL A 159 -3.09 0.86 7.18
CA VAL A 159 -1.86 1.09 6.43
C VAL A 159 -0.74 0.22 7.01
N PRO A 160 0.02 -0.51 6.17
CA PRO A 160 1.09 -1.37 6.66
C PRO A 160 2.18 -0.56 7.38
N PRO A 161 2.71 -1.08 8.49
CA PRO A 161 3.88 -0.49 9.13
C PRO A 161 5.09 -0.54 8.18
N ALA A 162 5.98 0.44 8.33
CA ALA A 162 7.22 0.51 7.58
C ALA A 162 8.40 0.17 8.48
N MET A 163 9.49 -0.34 7.89
CA MET A 163 10.78 -0.30 8.56
C MET A 163 11.26 1.15 8.64
N LEU A 164 11.45 1.64 9.87
CA LEU A 164 11.81 3.01 10.19
C LEU A 164 13.21 3.07 10.80
N THR A 165 13.90 4.18 10.59
CA THR A 165 15.09 4.51 11.39
C THR A 165 14.65 4.87 12.82
N PRO A 166 15.57 4.84 13.81
CA PRO A 166 15.25 5.25 15.18
C PRO A 166 14.69 6.67 15.26
N GLU A 167 15.25 7.59 14.46
CA GLU A 167 14.79 8.98 14.37
C GLU A 167 13.38 9.09 13.78
N GLU A 168 13.08 8.31 12.74
CA GLU A 168 11.74 8.27 12.14
C GLU A 168 10.70 7.61 13.05
N ALA A 169 11.12 6.71 13.94
CA ALA A 169 10.24 6.00 14.87
C ALA A 169 10.00 6.76 16.18
N ALA A 170 10.80 7.78 16.48
CA ALA A 170 10.72 8.52 17.73
C ALA A 170 9.35 9.20 17.88
N GLY A 171 8.69 8.95 19.02
CA GLY A 171 7.38 9.55 19.33
C GLY A 171 6.21 9.04 18.50
N LEU A 172 6.38 7.98 17.70
CA LEU A 172 5.28 7.36 16.95
C LEU A 172 4.66 6.18 17.72
N THR A 173 3.35 6.09 17.68
CA THR A 173 2.63 4.91 18.18
C THR A 173 2.45 3.86 17.07
N CYS A 174 2.17 2.61 17.42
CA CYS A 174 1.95 1.55 16.43
C CYS A 174 0.70 1.75 15.56
N ALA A 175 -0.25 2.59 15.99
CA ALA A 175 -1.45 2.94 15.24
C ALA A 175 -1.18 4.05 14.20
N GLU A 176 -0.14 4.85 14.40
CA GLU A 176 0.17 6.01 13.57
C GLU A 176 0.83 5.64 12.24
N VAL A 177 0.63 6.50 11.24
CA VAL A 177 1.31 6.44 9.94
C VAL A 177 2.32 7.56 9.87
N VAL A 178 3.57 7.25 9.50
CA VAL A 178 4.61 8.28 9.36
C VAL A 178 4.22 9.28 8.27
N CYS A 179 4.18 10.57 8.63
CA CYS A 179 3.79 11.63 7.70
C CYS A 179 4.61 11.56 6.40
N ALA A 180 5.94 11.53 6.45
CA ALA A 180 6.81 11.51 5.26
C ALA A 180 6.55 10.32 4.31
N LYS A 181 6.16 9.15 4.84
CA LYS A 181 5.94 7.91 4.07
C LYS A 181 4.46 7.63 3.77
N ARG A 182 3.52 8.48 4.22
CA ARG A 182 2.06 8.30 4.08
C ARG A 182 1.62 7.90 2.68
N HIS A 183 2.13 8.60 1.66
CA HIS A 183 1.75 8.38 0.26
C HIS A 183 2.17 7.00 -0.27
N VAL A 184 3.37 6.55 0.07
CA VAL A 184 3.87 5.25 -0.38
C VAL A 184 3.27 4.09 0.40
N LEU A 185 3.10 4.24 1.72
CA LEU A 185 2.51 3.20 2.56
C LEU A 185 1.03 3.02 2.29
N SER A 186 0.29 4.13 2.19
CA SER A 186 -1.13 4.10 1.84
C SER A 186 -1.34 3.44 0.49
N SER A 187 -0.51 3.75 -0.51
CA SER A 187 -0.66 3.16 -1.82
C SER A 187 -0.18 1.70 -1.88
N ALA A 188 0.80 1.31 -1.05
CA ALA A 188 1.26 -0.07 -0.88
C ALA A 188 0.24 -0.95 -0.14
N SER A 189 -0.65 -0.34 0.66
CA SER A 189 -1.73 -1.07 1.34
C SER A 189 -2.65 -1.78 0.35
N GLY A 190 -2.86 -1.20 -0.84
CA GLY A 190 -3.82 -1.69 -1.83
C GLY A 190 -5.29 -1.54 -1.41
N LEU A 191 -5.53 -0.80 -0.32
CA LEU A 191 -6.85 -0.47 0.20
C LEU A 191 -7.46 0.71 -0.57
N ASP A 192 -8.77 0.69 -0.73
CA ASP A 192 -9.52 1.84 -1.24
C ASP A 192 -10.28 2.54 -0.10
N THR A 193 -11.33 1.88 0.41
CA THR A 193 -12.14 2.29 1.55
C THR A 193 -12.22 1.13 2.55
N VAL A 194 -12.25 1.43 3.85
CA VAL A 194 -12.49 0.44 4.91
C VAL A 194 -13.66 0.93 5.74
N THR A 195 -14.80 0.26 5.62
CA THR A 195 -16.01 0.62 6.36
C THR A 195 -16.00 -0.10 7.72
N PRO A 196 -15.91 0.62 8.84
CA PRO A 196 -15.88 0.00 10.16
C PRO A 196 -17.20 -0.73 10.46
N TYR A 197 -17.15 -1.75 11.33
CA TYR A 197 -18.35 -2.50 11.74
C TYR A 197 -19.23 -1.73 12.74
N GLY A 198 -18.68 -0.72 13.40
CA GLY A 198 -19.34 0.08 14.41
C GLY A 198 -18.73 1.49 14.50
N PRO A 199 -19.20 2.31 15.44
CA PRO A 199 -18.60 3.62 15.69
C PRO A 199 -17.13 3.48 16.12
N MET A 200 -16.37 4.53 15.83
CA MET A 200 -14.95 4.63 16.16
C MET A 200 -14.77 5.71 17.23
N ALA A 201 -13.84 5.50 18.16
CA ALA A 201 -13.40 6.56 19.07
C ALA A 201 -11.87 6.56 19.13
N VAL A 202 -11.28 7.74 19.26
CA VAL A 202 -9.83 7.89 19.40
C VAL A 202 -9.55 8.70 20.66
N SER A 203 -8.59 8.24 21.46
CA SER A 203 -8.14 8.95 22.65
C SER A 203 -6.66 8.70 22.84
N GLU A 204 -5.85 9.77 22.84
CA GLU A 204 -4.39 9.71 23.02
C GLU A 204 -3.71 8.70 22.07
N GLY A 205 -4.09 8.73 20.78
CA GLY A 205 -3.63 7.79 19.75
C GLY A 205 -4.15 6.36 19.88
N THR A 206 -4.95 6.04 20.91
CA THR A 206 -5.61 4.75 21.08
C THR A 206 -6.89 4.73 20.26
N VAL A 207 -7.02 3.74 19.38
CA VAL A 207 -8.20 3.58 18.53
C VAL A 207 -9.11 2.51 19.11
N LEU A 208 -10.32 2.90 19.53
CA LEU A 208 -11.40 2.00 19.91
C LEU A 208 -12.25 1.67 18.68
N MET A 209 -12.47 0.38 18.43
CA MET A 209 -13.24 -0.07 17.28
C MET A 209 -13.88 -1.43 17.49
N THR A 210 -14.83 -1.76 16.62
CA THR A 210 -15.42 -3.10 16.52
C THR A 210 -14.76 -3.92 15.42
N ALA A 211 -14.34 -5.15 15.73
CA ALA A 211 -13.72 -6.08 14.78
C ALA A 211 -14.19 -7.53 15.00
N ARG A 212 -13.93 -8.40 14.03
CA ARG A 212 -14.15 -9.85 14.16
C ARG A 212 -12.83 -10.56 14.45
N PRO A 213 -12.70 -11.31 15.56
CA PRO A 213 -11.51 -12.10 15.84
C PRO A 213 -11.53 -13.34 14.95
N VAL A 214 -10.72 -13.33 13.88
CA VAL A 214 -10.64 -14.44 12.92
C VAL A 214 -9.98 -15.66 13.53
N GLY A 215 -8.93 -15.45 14.33
CA GLY A 215 -8.24 -16.53 15.03
C GLY A 215 -6.89 -16.12 15.61
N ALA A 216 -6.35 -16.96 16.48
CA ALA A 216 -5.00 -16.81 16.99
C ALA A 216 -3.96 -17.03 15.87
N CYS A 217 -2.86 -16.29 15.93
CA CYS A 217 -1.78 -16.38 14.96
C CYS A 217 -0.55 -17.03 15.59
N THR A 218 0.03 -18.00 14.88
CA THR A 218 1.31 -18.60 15.24
C THR A 218 2.37 -18.15 14.23
N LEU A 219 3.48 -17.60 14.74
CA LEU A 219 4.62 -17.22 13.92
C LEU A 219 5.42 -18.46 13.52
N LEU A 220 5.41 -18.79 12.23
CA LEU A 220 6.08 -19.99 11.72
C LEU A 220 7.54 -19.69 11.38
N ARG A 221 7.78 -18.59 10.65
CA ARG A 221 9.10 -18.32 10.09
C ARG A 221 9.29 -16.86 9.72
N GLU A 222 10.52 -16.39 9.90
CA GLU A 222 10.99 -15.11 9.39
C GLU A 222 11.23 -15.18 7.87
N LEU A 223 10.59 -14.30 7.09
CA LEU A 223 10.82 -14.21 5.65
C LEU A 223 11.86 -13.13 5.33
N GLY A 224 11.75 -11.96 5.96
CA GLY A 224 12.62 -10.82 5.68
C GLY A 224 11.95 -9.70 4.89
N PRO A 225 12.70 -8.65 4.54
CA PRO A 225 12.24 -7.62 3.59
C PRO A 225 12.19 -8.18 2.16
N VAL A 226 11.60 -7.41 1.25
CA VAL A 226 11.67 -7.72 -0.19
C VAL A 226 13.08 -7.49 -0.73
N HIS A 227 13.54 -8.34 -1.64
CA HIS A 227 14.84 -8.18 -2.27
C HIS A 227 14.82 -7.00 -3.25
N ARG A 228 15.84 -6.14 -3.13
CA ARG A 228 16.06 -4.98 -3.98
C ARG A 228 17.43 -5.10 -4.65
N GLY A 229 17.46 -5.01 -5.98
CA GLY A 229 18.72 -5.00 -6.73
C GLY A 229 19.46 -3.66 -6.56
N SER A 230 20.65 -3.58 -7.15
CA SER A 230 21.56 -2.43 -7.08
C SER A 230 20.94 -1.08 -7.46
N ASN A 231 19.90 -1.09 -8.30
CA ASN A 231 19.17 0.08 -8.78
C ASN A 231 17.91 0.43 -7.95
N GLY A 232 17.67 -0.26 -6.82
CA GLY A 232 16.50 -0.06 -5.94
C GLY A 232 15.21 -0.76 -6.41
N TRP A 233 15.25 -1.52 -7.50
CA TRP A 233 14.09 -2.25 -8.02
C TRP A 233 13.82 -3.49 -7.17
N VAL A 234 12.54 -3.75 -6.89
CA VAL A 234 12.11 -4.95 -6.17
C VAL A 234 11.90 -6.05 -7.18
N HIS A 235 12.61 -7.15 -6.95
CA HIS A 235 12.52 -8.36 -7.72
C HIS A 235 11.63 -9.33 -6.96
N ARG A 236 10.35 -9.38 -7.34
CA ARG A 236 9.32 -10.18 -6.64
C ARG A 236 9.57 -11.68 -6.77
N ASP A 237 9.97 -12.09 -7.95
CA ASP A 237 10.42 -13.44 -8.29
C ASP A 237 11.61 -13.87 -7.41
N LEU A 238 12.70 -13.10 -7.41
CA LEU A 238 13.86 -13.37 -6.56
C LEU A 238 13.48 -13.40 -5.08
N THR A 239 12.65 -12.44 -4.62
CA THR A 239 12.18 -12.39 -3.23
C THR A 239 11.51 -13.70 -2.81
N LEU A 240 10.56 -14.21 -3.62
CA LEU A 240 9.84 -15.44 -3.29
C LEU A 240 10.74 -16.67 -3.33
N ILE A 241 11.67 -16.72 -4.29
CA ILE A 241 12.68 -17.79 -4.38
C ILE A 241 13.57 -17.78 -3.13
N LEU A 242 14.03 -16.61 -2.70
CA LEU A 242 14.83 -16.47 -1.47
C LEU A 242 14.06 -16.88 -0.22
N TYR A 243 12.76 -16.55 -0.13
CA TYR A 243 11.91 -16.99 0.98
C TYR A 243 11.74 -18.52 1.04
N ALA A 244 11.84 -19.21 -0.09
CA ALA A 244 11.83 -20.67 -0.13
C ALA A 244 13.14 -21.30 0.38
N LYS A 245 14.26 -20.57 0.35
CA LYS A 245 15.59 -21.04 0.81
C LYS A 245 16.03 -22.39 0.22
N GLY A 246 15.62 -22.69 -1.02
CA GLY A 246 15.88 -23.98 -1.66
C GLY A 246 15.23 -25.20 -0.99
N ASN A 247 14.37 -25.00 0.02
CA ASN A 247 13.74 -26.08 0.77
C ASN A 247 12.31 -26.32 0.29
N TRP A 248 11.96 -27.58 0.03
CA TRP A 248 10.66 -27.95 -0.53
C TRP A 248 9.47 -27.56 0.35
N PHE A 249 9.50 -27.88 1.65
CA PHE A 249 8.41 -27.55 2.57
C PHE A 249 8.24 -26.04 2.71
N SER A 250 9.36 -25.32 2.81
CA SER A 250 9.37 -23.86 2.81
C SER A 250 8.79 -23.26 1.53
N ALA A 251 9.08 -23.86 0.37
CA ALA A 251 8.56 -23.43 -0.91
C ALA A 251 7.05 -23.65 -1.02
N VAL A 252 6.53 -24.77 -0.50
CA VAL A 252 5.09 -25.03 -0.42
C VAL A 252 4.40 -24.01 0.45
N ASP A 253 4.93 -23.72 1.65
CA ASP A 253 4.37 -22.70 2.54
C ASP A 253 4.34 -21.31 1.89
N VAL A 254 5.42 -20.91 1.20
CA VAL A 254 5.48 -19.65 0.45
C VAL A 254 4.46 -19.65 -0.69
N ALA A 255 4.35 -20.74 -1.46
CA ALA A 255 3.38 -20.85 -2.54
C ALA A 255 1.93 -20.73 -2.02
N VAL A 256 1.61 -21.36 -0.90
CA VAL A 256 0.29 -21.27 -0.25
C VAL A 256 0.01 -19.84 0.21
N ALA A 257 0.93 -19.24 0.98
CA ALA A 257 0.74 -17.93 1.58
C ALA A 257 0.58 -16.82 0.52
N PHE A 258 1.47 -16.81 -0.48
CA PHE A 258 1.43 -15.81 -1.57
C PHE A 258 0.44 -16.18 -2.67
N GLY A 259 -0.04 -17.41 -2.71
CA GLY A 259 -1.11 -17.86 -3.59
C GLY A 259 -2.47 -17.27 -3.21
N ALA A 260 -2.63 -16.83 -1.96
CA ALA A 260 -3.82 -16.16 -1.45
C ALA A 260 -5.13 -16.89 -1.79
N GLY A 261 -5.13 -18.22 -1.66
CA GLY A 261 -6.27 -19.10 -1.94
C GLY A 261 -6.63 -19.27 -3.42
N ARG A 262 -5.91 -18.64 -4.37
CA ARG A 262 -6.31 -18.64 -5.79
C ARG A 262 -5.99 -19.95 -6.53
N TYR A 263 -5.00 -20.71 -6.06
CA TYR A 263 -4.39 -21.81 -6.82
C TYR A 263 -4.80 -23.16 -6.24
N SER A 264 -5.05 -24.12 -7.14
CA SER A 264 -5.22 -25.53 -6.76
C SER A 264 -3.93 -26.13 -6.19
N ASN A 265 -4.03 -27.21 -5.42
CA ASN A 265 -2.87 -27.91 -4.88
C ASN A 265 -1.83 -28.27 -5.95
N LYS A 266 -2.26 -28.74 -7.14
CA LYS A 266 -1.34 -29.03 -8.25
C LYS A 266 -0.57 -27.79 -8.70
N GLN A 267 -1.23 -26.65 -8.84
CA GLN A 267 -0.58 -25.39 -9.21
C GLN A 267 0.36 -24.89 -8.12
N LEU A 268 -0.01 -25.04 -6.85
CA LEU A 268 0.84 -24.68 -5.71
C LEU A 268 2.13 -25.50 -5.70
N LEU A 269 2.06 -26.81 -5.98
CA LEU A 269 3.26 -27.66 -6.11
C LEU A 269 4.13 -27.25 -7.32
N MET A 270 3.54 -26.84 -8.44
CA MET A 270 4.29 -26.32 -9.60
C MET A 270 5.00 -24.99 -9.29
N ILE A 271 4.37 -24.12 -8.50
CA ILE A 271 4.97 -22.89 -8.00
C ILE A 271 6.13 -23.25 -7.05
N ALA A 272 5.90 -24.11 -6.07
CA ALA A 272 6.92 -24.55 -5.11
C ALA A 272 8.14 -25.16 -5.81
N GLN A 273 7.93 -26.00 -6.82
CA GLN A 273 9.00 -26.55 -7.65
C GLN A 273 9.79 -25.46 -8.38
N THR A 274 9.12 -24.45 -8.92
CA THR A 274 9.80 -23.30 -9.54
C THR A 274 10.65 -22.55 -8.52
N LEU A 275 10.16 -22.35 -7.29
CA LEU A 275 10.89 -21.66 -6.22
C LEU A 275 12.17 -22.42 -5.83
N VAL A 276 12.08 -23.74 -5.63
CA VAL A 276 13.22 -24.57 -5.22
C VAL A 276 14.26 -24.66 -6.34
N ASN A 277 13.84 -25.01 -7.56
CA ASN A 277 14.76 -25.28 -8.66
C ASN A 277 15.59 -24.06 -9.08
N ASN A 278 15.13 -22.86 -8.75
CA ASN A 278 15.78 -21.60 -9.13
C ASN A 278 16.58 -20.95 -7.98
N TYR A 279 16.64 -21.56 -6.79
CA TYR A 279 17.29 -20.96 -5.62
C TYR A 279 18.79 -20.69 -5.83
N GLU A 280 19.57 -21.71 -6.19
CA GLU A 280 21.01 -21.56 -6.43
C GLU A 280 21.33 -20.60 -7.59
N ARG A 281 20.46 -20.54 -8.60
CA ARG A 281 20.59 -19.58 -9.70
C ARG A 281 20.31 -18.16 -9.22
N ALA A 282 19.29 -17.96 -8.39
CA ALA A 282 18.95 -16.67 -7.81
C ALA A 282 20.11 -16.13 -6.96
N LEU A 283 20.72 -16.96 -6.11
CA LEU A 283 21.88 -16.58 -5.31
C LEU A 283 23.05 -16.12 -6.20
N ARG A 284 23.43 -16.90 -7.20
CA ARG A 284 24.50 -16.52 -8.14
C ARG A 284 24.20 -15.21 -8.88
N CYS A 285 22.97 -14.99 -9.30
CA CYS A 285 22.58 -13.75 -9.96
C CYS A 285 22.70 -12.53 -9.04
N ILE A 286 22.37 -12.69 -7.75
CA ILE A 286 22.50 -11.63 -6.74
C ILE A 286 23.99 -11.35 -6.48
N ASP A 287 24.80 -12.39 -6.28
CA ASP A 287 26.24 -12.25 -6.03
C ASP A 287 26.94 -11.54 -7.21
N GLN A 288 26.53 -11.85 -8.43
CA GLN A 288 27.05 -11.24 -9.66
C GLN A 288 26.40 -9.90 -10.01
N HIS A 289 25.44 -9.41 -9.23
CA HIS A 289 24.71 -8.17 -9.50
C HIS A 289 24.04 -8.14 -10.90
N THR A 290 23.52 -9.30 -11.34
CA THR A 290 22.85 -9.52 -12.63
C THR A 290 21.34 -9.72 -12.50
N GLU A 291 20.73 -9.22 -11.41
CA GLU A 291 19.33 -9.47 -11.06
C GLU A 291 18.33 -9.01 -12.14
N ARG A 292 18.71 -8.02 -12.96
CA ARG A 292 17.90 -7.52 -14.08
C ARG A 292 17.69 -8.57 -15.19
N ALA A 293 18.67 -9.43 -15.39
CA ALA A 293 18.64 -10.48 -16.41
C ALA A 293 18.12 -11.82 -15.86
N PHE A 294 17.75 -11.87 -14.58
CA PHE A 294 17.26 -13.09 -13.97
C PHE A 294 15.94 -13.52 -14.60
N TYR A 295 15.87 -14.79 -14.98
CA TYR A 295 14.66 -15.44 -15.44
C TYR A 295 14.59 -16.85 -14.88
N PRO A 296 13.48 -17.24 -14.21
CA PRO A 296 13.33 -18.59 -13.70
C PRO A 296 13.32 -19.62 -14.85
N LEU A 297 13.90 -20.79 -14.60
CA LEU A 297 13.76 -21.96 -15.44
C LEU A 297 12.50 -22.73 -15.06
N PHE A 298 11.80 -23.23 -16.07
CA PHE A 298 10.56 -23.97 -15.91
C PHE A 298 10.72 -25.38 -16.48
N PRO A 299 10.21 -26.42 -15.79
CA PRO A 299 10.27 -27.79 -16.28
C PRO A 299 9.26 -28.05 -17.41
N SER A 300 8.27 -27.18 -17.59
CA SER A 300 7.25 -27.30 -18.63
C SER A 300 6.63 -25.94 -18.97
N GLU A 301 6.02 -25.84 -20.15
CA GLU A 301 5.22 -24.68 -20.56
C GLU A 301 4.07 -24.40 -19.57
N ARG A 302 3.45 -25.47 -19.05
CA ARG A 302 2.40 -25.33 -18.04
C ARG A 302 2.92 -24.66 -16.75
N SER A 303 4.11 -25.01 -16.29
CA SER A 303 4.75 -24.37 -15.13
C SER A 303 5.02 -22.90 -15.39
N TRP A 304 5.47 -22.56 -16.60
CA TRP A 304 5.66 -21.19 -17.03
C TRP A 304 4.35 -20.38 -16.98
N SER A 305 3.24 -20.92 -17.54
CA SER A 305 1.95 -20.22 -17.52
C SER A 305 1.42 -19.99 -16.10
N VAL A 306 1.53 -21.00 -15.22
CA VAL A 306 1.12 -20.89 -13.81
C VAL A 306 1.97 -19.84 -13.09
N TRP A 307 3.28 -19.82 -13.33
CA TRP A 307 4.17 -18.84 -12.74
C TRP A 307 3.90 -17.42 -13.24
N ALA A 308 3.63 -17.24 -14.54
CA ALA A 308 3.29 -15.94 -15.12
C ALA A 308 2.02 -15.36 -14.46
N ASP A 309 0.97 -16.18 -14.30
CA ASP A 309 -0.24 -15.78 -13.58
C ASP A 309 0.03 -15.49 -12.09
N PHE A 310 0.86 -16.30 -11.44
CA PHE A 310 1.29 -16.09 -10.06
C PHE A 310 2.02 -14.76 -9.88
N MET A 311 2.98 -14.44 -10.77
CA MET A 311 3.70 -13.17 -10.74
C MET A 311 2.78 -11.99 -11.05
N GLN A 312 1.79 -12.17 -11.93
CA GLN A 312 0.78 -11.16 -12.16
C GLN A 312 -0.01 -10.87 -10.87
N LEU A 313 -0.45 -11.90 -10.13
CA LEU A 313 -1.12 -11.75 -8.84
C LEU A 313 -0.25 -10.96 -7.84
N GLN A 314 1.02 -11.34 -7.71
CA GLN A 314 1.98 -10.66 -6.82
C GLN A 314 2.15 -9.19 -7.19
N SER A 315 2.25 -8.91 -8.49
CA SER A 315 2.43 -7.57 -9.02
C SER A 315 1.20 -6.68 -8.82
N GLN A 316 0.00 -7.26 -8.63
CA GLN A 316 -1.29 -6.55 -8.64
C GLN A 316 -1.94 -6.35 -7.28
N CYS A 317 -1.76 -7.25 -6.33
CA CYS A 317 -2.45 -7.11 -5.03
C CYS A 317 -1.69 -7.65 -3.82
N VAL A 318 -0.87 -8.69 -3.95
CA VAL A 318 -0.33 -9.42 -2.79
C VAL A 318 0.95 -8.79 -2.20
N MET A 319 2.01 -8.63 -2.99
CA MET A 319 3.34 -8.26 -2.46
C MET A 319 3.53 -6.77 -2.18
N ASP A 320 2.61 -5.90 -2.59
CA ASP A 320 2.87 -4.46 -2.48
C ASP A 320 2.94 -3.98 -1.03
N THR A 321 2.18 -4.63 -0.14
CA THR A 321 2.18 -4.37 1.30
C THR A 321 3.56 -4.63 1.91
N LEU A 322 4.34 -5.58 1.36
CA LEU A 322 5.69 -5.92 1.80
C LEU A 322 6.79 -4.96 1.30
N ASN A 323 6.49 -4.05 0.36
CA ASN A 323 7.53 -3.21 -0.28
C ASN A 323 8.36 -2.38 0.73
N PHE A 324 7.79 -2.09 1.90
CA PHE A 324 8.35 -1.21 2.94
C PHE A 324 8.47 -1.86 4.30
N GLY A 325 7.93 -3.06 4.45
CA GLY A 325 7.86 -3.76 5.72
C GLY A 325 8.73 -5.00 5.73
N PHE A 326 8.54 -5.77 6.77
CA PHE A 326 9.23 -7.01 7.02
C PHE A 326 8.22 -8.16 7.11
N GLY A 327 8.44 -9.22 6.34
CA GLY A 327 7.52 -10.35 6.27
C GLY A 327 7.79 -11.43 7.33
N TYR A 328 6.72 -11.88 7.98
CA TYR A 328 6.70 -13.10 8.78
C TYR A 328 5.62 -14.04 8.26
N LEU A 329 6.00 -15.30 8.03
CA LEU A 329 5.04 -16.35 7.72
C LEU A 329 4.28 -16.71 8.99
N ILE A 330 2.95 -16.63 8.93
CA ILE A 330 2.08 -16.91 10.06
C ILE A 330 1.02 -17.95 9.67
N ARG A 331 0.61 -18.76 10.65
CA ARG A 331 -0.59 -19.59 10.58
C ARG A 331 -1.69 -18.93 11.37
N VAL A 332 -2.87 -18.76 10.76
CA VAL A 332 -4.06 -18.29 11.44
C VAL A 332 -4.93 -19.50 11.76
N ALA A 333 -5.19 -19.74 13.05
CA ALA A 333 -6.10 -20.77 13.53
C ALA A 333 -7.56 -20.30 13.37
N ALA A 334 -7.96 -20.06 12.12
CA ALA A 334 -9.30 -19.59 11.78
C ALA A 334 -10.31 -20.73 11.74
N SER A 335 -11.55 -20.42 12.14
CA SER A 335 -12.69 -21.31 11.93
C SER A 335 -13.43 -20.89 10.65
N PRO A 336 -13.81 -21.82 9.76
CA PRO A 336 -13.65 -23.28 9.87
C PRO A 336 -12.30 -23.82 9.36
N VAL A 337 -11.56 -23.04 8.56
CA VAL A 337 -10.34 -23.50 7.88
C VAL A 337 -9.13 -22.69 8.33
N PRO A 338 -8.12 -23.30 8.99
CA PRO A 338 -6.87 -22.62 9.27
C PRO A 338 -6.09 -22.39 7.98
N PHE A 339 -5.36 -21.28 7.90
CA PHE A 339 -4.62 -20.91 6.69
C PHE A 339 -3.28 -20.29 7.01
N VAL A 340 -2.39 -20.29 6.02
CA VAL A 340 -1.06 -19.66 6.10
C VAL A 340 -1.09 -18.36 5.30
N THR A 341 -0.54 -17.30 5.87
CA THR A 341 -0.41 -16.00 5.22
C THR A 341 0.86 -15.29 5.68
N VAL A 342 1.08 -14.06 5.24
CA VAL A 342 2.22 -13.24 5.63
C VAL A 342 1.74 -12.03 6.42
N LEU A 343 2.25 -11.91 7.65
CA LEU A 343 2.19 -10.72 8.47
C LEU A 343 3.31 -9.75 8.03
N VAL A 344 2.94 -8.52 7.74
CA VAL A 344 3.87 -7.43 7.44
C VAL A 344 4.01 -6.53 8.65
N THR A 345 5.20 -6.49 9.24
CA THR A 345 5.53 -5.62 10.39
C THR A 345 6.52 -4.51 9.97
N GLY A 346 6.78 -3.59 10.89
CA GLY A 346 7.82 -2.56 10.73
C GLY A 346 9.25 -3.06 11.00
N GLY A 347 9.50 -4.37 10.97
CA GLY A 347 10.81 -4.98 11.30
C GLY A 347 10.89 -5.52 12.72
N ARG A 348 10.01 -5.10 13.63
CA ARG A 348 9.89 -5.73 14.96
C ARG A 348 9.34 -7.14 14.81
N ARG A 349 9.99 -8.10 15.47
CA ARG A 349 9.46 -9.45 15.67
C ARG A 349 8.42 -9.44 16.79
N PRO A 350 7.17 -9.84 16.54
CA PRO A 350 6.17 -10.00 17.59
C PRO A 350 6.61 -11.06 18.61
N GLN A 351 6.33 -10.83 19.90
CA GLN A 351 6.73 -11.71 21.00
C GLN A 351 5.54 -12.26 21.80
N GLY A 352 4.48 -11.45 21.98
CA GLY A 352 3.27 -11.84 22.69
C GLY A 352 2.24 -12.58 21.83
N GLY A 353 1.07 -12.84 22.43
CA GLY A 353 -0.04 -13.52 21.79
C GLY A 353 -0.64 -12.71 20.63
N LEU A 354 -0.60 -13.27 19.42
CA LEU A 354 -1.09 -12.62 18.21
C LEU A 354 -2.51 -13.06 17.85
N VAL A 355 -3.33 -12.12 17.40
CA VAL A 355 -4.69 -12.38 16.91
C VAL A 355 -4.92 -11.64 15.59
N ALA A 356 -5.43 -12.37 14.59
CA ALA A 356 -5.90 -11.78 13.35
C ALA A 356 -7.33 -11.26 13.51
N LEU A 357 -7.54 -10.03 13.08
CA LEU A 357 -8.79 -9.29 13.19
C LEU A 357 -9.25 -8.90 11.78
N ASP A 358 -10.48 -9.28 11.46
CA ASP A 358 -11.17 -8.72 10.30
C ASP A 358 -11.84 -7.40 10.70
N CYS A 359 -11.40 -6.33 10.06
CA CYS A 359 -11.89 -4.96 10.25
C CYS A 359 -12.69 -4.50 9.02
N ASN A 360 -13.23 -5.45 8.23
CA ASN A 360 -13.88 -5.21 6.95
C ASN A 360 -12.97 -4.51 5.92
N ALA A 361 -11.66 -4.72 6.03
CA ALA A 361 -10.69 -4.12 5.13
C ALA A 361 -10.52 -5.00 3.88
N ARG A 362 -10.84 -4.43 2.71
CA ARG A 362 -10.71 -5.11 1.43
C ARG A 362 -9.75 -4.38 0.49
N GLY A 363 -8.95 -5.16 -0.23
CA GLY A 363 -8.15 -4.65 -1.34
C GLY A 363 -9.02 -4.29 -2.55
N SER A 364 -8.44 -3.60 -3.54
CA SER A 364 -9.09 -3.31 -4.82
C SER A 364 -9.50 -4.57 -5.61
N ASP A 365 -8.90 -5.71 -5.28
CA ASP A 365 -9.23 -7.04 -5.82
C ASP A 365 -10.39 -7.73 -5.07
N GLY A 366 -10.94 -7.10 -4.02
CA GLY A 366 -12.02 -7.62 -3.19
C GLY A 366 -11.58 -8.66 -2.15
N ARG A 367 -10.27 -8.91 -2.00
CA ARG A 367 -9.71 -9.82 -1.00
C ARG A 367 -9.57 -9.13 0.35
N HIS A 368 -9.66 -9.91 1.43
CA HIS A 368 -9.54 -9.39 2.80
C HIS A 368 -8.09 -9.05 3.13
N LYS A 369 -7.91 -8.04 3.98
CA LYS A 369 -6.65 -7.73 4.65
C LYS A 369 -6.93 -7.68 6.14
N LEU A 370 -6.19 -8.46 6.91
CA LEU A 370 -6.42 -8.58 8.34
C LEU A 370 -5.47 -7.67 9.09
N LEU A 371 -5.97 -7.08 10.16
CA LEU A 371 -5.14 -6.42 11.16
C LEU A 371 -4.64 -7.49 12.11
N VAL A 372 -3.36 -7.45 12.47
CA VAL A 372 -2.82 -8.36 13.47
C VAL A 372 -2.46 -7.56 14.71
N GLY A 373 -3.19 -7.84 15.77
CA GLY A 373 -2.94 -7.27 17.09
C GLY A 373 -2.10 -8.23 17.93
N GLU A 374 -1.18 -7.68 18.72
CA GLU A 374 -0.42 -8.39 19.74
C GLU A 374 -0.96 -7.97 21.10
N LYS A 375 -1.41 -8.96 21.87
CA LYS A 375 -1.84 -8.76 23.24
C LYS A 375 -0.61 -8.58 24.13
N PRO A 376 -0.62 -7.64 25.08
CA PRO A 376 0.39 -7.59 26.11
C PRO A 376 0.37 -8.90 26.90
N GLU A 377 1.53 -9.46 27.19
CA GLU A 377 1.62 -10.52 28.21
C GLU A 377 1.22 -9.89 29.52
N VAL A 378 0.03 -10.23 30.01
CA VAL A 378 -0.41 -9.84 31.35
C VAL A 378 0.39 -10.74 32.29
N GLU A 379 1.58 -10.29 32.68
CA GLU A 379 2.10 -10.72 33.98
C GLU A 379 0.99 -10.40 34.96
N ALA A 380 0.53 -11.41 35.71
CA ALA A 380 -0.48 -11.28 36.74
C ALA A 380 0.04 -10.33 37.83
N ARG A 381 0.01 -9.03 37.57
CA ARG A 381 0.11 -7.99 38.57
C ARG A 381 -1.31 -7.68 38.98
N GLU A 382 -1.67 -8.31 40.09
CA GLU A 382 -2.69 -7.78 40.99
C GLU A 382 -2.43 -6.28 41.16
N GLU A 383 -3.50 -5.47 41.14
CA GLU A 383 -3.51 -4.00 41.14
C GLU A 383 -3.40 -3.30 39.77
N GLN A 384 -4.37 -3.57 38.87
CA GLN A 384 -4.85 -2.53 37.95
C GLN A 384 -6.30 -2.18 38.30
N PRO A 385 -6.68 -0.89 38.27
CA PRO A 385 -8.04 -0.49 38.56
C PRO A 385 -8.99 -1.14 37.56
N SER A 386 -10.01 -1.79 38.09
CA SER A 386 -11.05 -2.48 37.33
C SER A 386 -11.60 -1.60 36.20
N GLY A 387 -11.38 -2.00 34.95
CA GLY A 387 -12.16 -1.52 33.80
C GLY A 387 -11.40 -1.01 32.57
N ALA A 388 -10.10 -0.72 32.64
CA ALA A 388 -9.37 -0.26 31.46
C ALA A 388 -8.79 -1.44 30.65
N ASN A 389 -9.43 -1.81 29.55
CA ASN A 389 -8.87 -2.77 28.58
C ASN A 389 -7.56 -2.22 28.01
N VAL A 390 -6.42 -2.80 28.42
CA VAL A 390 -5.08 -2.44 27.93
C VAL A 390 -5.06 -2.52 26.39
N PRO A 391 -4.67 -1.44 25.69
CA PRO A 391 -4.72 -1.43 24.24
C PRO A 391 -3.75 -2.43 23.62
N TRP A 392 -4.23 -3.14 22.61
CA TRP A 392 -3.42 -4.09 21.87
C TRP A 392 -2.41 -3.33 21.01
N HIS A 393 -1.23 -3.92 20.81
CA HIS A 393 -0.26 -3.37 19.88
C HIS A 393 -0.63 -3.77 18.45
N LYS A 394 -0.65 -2.82 17.52
CA LYS A 394 -0.70 -3.14 16.08
C LYS A 394 0.63 -3.75 15.65
N ALA A 395 0.71 -5.08 15.64
CA ALA A 395 1.90 -5.79 15.18
C ALA A 395 2.11 -5.60 13.67
N GLY A 396 1.01 -5.53 12.92
CA GLY A 396 1.06 -5.29 11.49
C GLY A 396 -0.24 -5.62 10.78
N VAL A 397 -0.15 -5.80 9.46
CA VAL A 397 -1.28 -6.19 8.63
C VAL A 397 -0.88 -7.35 7.74
N THR A 398 -1.84 -8.16 7.31
CA THR A 398 -1.55 -9.27 6.39
C THR A 398 -1.44 -8.79 4.94
N ILE A 399 -0.76 -9.58 4.11
CA ILE A 399 -1.02 -9.58 2.66
C ILE A 399 -2.48 -9.97 2.38
N SER A 400 -2.93 -9.81 1.13
CA SER A 400 -4.30 -10.16 0.75
C SER A 400 -4.61 -11.63 1.01
N VAL A 401 -5.75 -11.89 1.65
CA VAL A 401 -6.26 -13.23 2.00
C VAL A 401 -7.43 -13.58 1.06
N GLY A 402 -7.40 -14.80 0.52
CA GLY A 402 -8.42 -15.31 -0.40
C GLY A 402 -9.80 -15.42 0.25
N GLN A 403 -10.86 -15.26 -0.57
CA GLN A 403 -12.24 -15.36 -0.10
C GLN A 403 -12.59 -16.77 0.40
N ASP A 404 -11.93 -17.81 -0.11
CA ASP A 404 -12.14 -19.20 0.31
C ASP A 404 -11.86 -19.41 1.80
N TYR A 405 -10.92 -18.66 2.37
CA TYR A 405 -10.62 -18.69 3.80
C TYR A 405 -11.61 -17.86 4.63
N ALA A 406 -12.31 -16.91 3.99
CA ALA A 406 -13.26 -16.01 4.65
C ALA A 406 -14.67 -16.60 4.79
N CYS A 407 -14.89 -17.82 4.30
CA CYS A 407 -16.14 -18.54 4.47
C CYS A 407 -16.46 -18.69 5.97
N GLY A 408 -17.65 -18.25 6.39
CA GLY A 408 -18.09 -18.31 7.79
C GLY A 408 -17.59 -17.17 8.70
N TRP A 409 -16.73 -16.25 8.21
CA TRP A 409 -16.29 -15.12 9.04
C TRP A 409 -17.44 -14.17 9.39
N ASN A 410 -18.51 -14.14 8.60
CA ASN A 410 -19.68 -13.32 8.90
C ASN A 410 -20.44 -13.77 10.16
N ASP A 411 -20.28 -15.02 10.55
CA ASP A 411 -20.92 -15.63 11.73
C ASP A 411 -20.08 -15.43 13.00
N LEU A 412 -18.84 -14.93 12.87
CA LEU A 412 -17.99 -14.61 14.02
C LEU A 412 -18.55 -13.40 14.77
N PRO A 413 -18.52 -13.43 16.12
CA PRO A 413 -19.01 -12.33 16.92
C PRO A 413 -18.17 -11.08 16.69
N LEU A 414 -18.85 -9.94 16.65
CA LEU A 414 -18.23 -8.63 16.71
C LEU A 414 -17.81 -8.34 18.15
N VAL A 415 -16.57 -7.89 18.33
CA VAL A 415 -16.03 -7.51 19.64
C VAL A 415 -15.42 -6.12 19.57
N GLU A 416 -15.54 -5.38 20.67
CA GLU A 416 -14.86 -4.10 20.83
C GLU A 416 -13.41 -4.32 21.26
N ILE A 417 -12.49 -3.59 20.63
CA ILE A 417 -11.06 -3.65 20.88
C ILE A 417 -10.45 -2.25 20.85
N SER A 418 -9.41 -2.06 21.67
CA SER A 418 -8.56 -0.88 21.69
C SER A 418 -7.19 -1.21 21.08
N ILE A 419 -6.67 -0.36 20.19
CA ILE A 419 -5.38 -0.54 19.54
C ILE A 419 -4.51 0.71 19.63
N GLY A 420 -3.24 0.51 20.01
CA GLY A 420 -2.20 1.52 19.94
C GLY A 420 -2.26 2.56 21.06
N GLY A 421 -1.90 3.79 20.70
CA GLY A 421 -1.82 4.93 21.62
C GLY A 421 -0.58 5.00 22.49
N SER A 422 -0.49 6.10 23.23
CA SER A 422 0.56 6.39 24.21
C SER A 422 0.67 5.31 25.30
N ASN A 423 -0.45 4.67 25.64
CA ASN A 423 -0.58 3.65 26.68
C ASN A 423 -0.28 2.22 26.17
N CYS A 424 0.15 2.06 24.92
CA CYS A 424 0.55 0.76 24.39
C CYS A 424 1.88 0.30 25.03
N HIS A 425 1.78 -0.69 25.91
CA HIS A 425 2.92 -1.25 26.65
C HIS A 425 4.10 -1.65 25.75
N ILE A 426 3.83 -2.29 24.61
CA ILE A 426 4.89 -2.73 23.67
C ILE A 426 5.60 -1.52 23.04
N CYS A 427 4.87 -0.45 22.69
CA CYS A 427 5.49 0.77 22.17
C CYS A 427 6.39 1.44 23.21
N GLN A 428 5.96 1.47 24.48
CA GLN A 428 6.74 2.03 25.59
C GLN A 428 8.00 1.22 25.92
N GLN A 429 7.94 -0.11 25.85
CA GLN A 429 9.13 -0.95 26.05
C GLN A 429 10.13 -0.80 24.91
N THR A 430 9.61 -0.72 23.67
CA THR A 430 10.47 -0.63 22.49
C THR A 430 11.23 0.69 22.49
N SER A 431 10.61 1.83 22.86
CA SER A 431 11.29 3.13 22.95
C SER A 431 12.47 3.12 23.92
N VAL A 432 12.45 2.28 24.96
CA VAL A 432 13.54 2.07 25.92
C VAL A 432 14.64 1.14 25.39
N SER A 433 14.28 0.14 24.56
CA SER A 433 15.20 -0.90 24.08
C SER A 433 16.01 -0.55 22.82
N TRP A 434 15.73 0.56 22.12
CA TRP A 434 16.57 1.02 20.98
C TRP A 434 18.04 1.28 21.37
N SER A 435 18.35 1.28 22.68
CA SER A 435 19.70 1.45 23.23
C SER A 435 20.60 0.21 23.14
N LYS A 436 20.11 -0.99 22.81
CA LYS A 436 20.95 -2.20 22.76
C LYS A 436 20.58 -3.14 21.60
N HIS A 437 21.51 -3.28 20.65
CA HIS A 437 21.56 -4.19 19.50
C HIS A 437 20.79 -3.77 18.23
N PRO A 438 21.42 -2.99 17.33
CA PRO A 438 20.93 -2.86 15.97
C PRO A 438 21.16 -4.18 15.22
N THR A 439 20.08 -4.85 14.81
CA THR A 439 20.16 -5.82 13.72
C THR A 439 20.49 -5.04 12.45
N HIS A 440 21.78 -4.98 12.11
CA HIS A 440 22.29 -4.40 10.87
C HIS A 440 21.84 -5.26 9.68
N TYR A 441 20.57 -5.17 9.31
CA TYR A 441 20.18 -5.37 7.91
C TYR A 441 20.39 -4.02 7.23
N ARG A 442 21.42 -3.90 6.38
CA ARG A 442 21.60 -2.78 5.46
C ARG A 442 20.45 -2.80 4.44
N THR A 443 19.23 -2.51 4.88
CA THR A 443 18.27 -1.84 4.01
C THR A 443 18.77 -0.42 3.89
N ARG A 444 19.32 -0.09 2.71
CA ARG A 444 19.63 1.29 2.33
C ARG A 444 18.42 2.16 2.70
N SER A 445 18.65 3.21 3.49
CA SER A 445 17.62 4.19 3.77
C SER A 445 17.05 4.67 2.43
N LEU A 446 15.73 4.83 2.37
CA LEU A 446 15.03 5.36 1.20
C LEU A 446 15.54 6.77 0.90
N GLY A 447 16.59 6.87 0.10
CA GLY A 447 16.99 8.13 -0.52
C GLY A 447 15.87 8.60 -1.45
N GLY A 448 15.88 9.88 -1.82
CA GLY A 448 14.87 10.49 -2.70
C GLY A 448 14.62 9.73 -4.02
N ASP A 449 15.53 8.85 -4.44
CA ASP A 449 15.43 8.00 -5.64
C ASP A 449 14.60 6.73 -5.45
N ASP A 450 14.57 6.16 -4.24
CA ASP A 450 13.77 4.97 -3.94
C ASP A 450 12.28 5.33 -3.79
N ALA A 451 11.99 6.49 -3.21
CA ALA A 451 10.64 7.08 -3.20
C ALA A 451 10.11 7.32 -4.63
N ARG A 452 10.98 7.79 -5.54
CA ARG A 452 10.69 7.94 -6.97
C ARG A 452 10.42 6.59 -7.66
N THR A 453 11.20 5.56 -7.34
CA THR A 453 11.05 4.20 -7.90
C THR A 453 9.78 3.50 -7.42
N ILE A 454 9.31 3.79 -6.21
CA ILE A 454 8.04 3.25 -5.71
C ILE A 454 6.85 4.02 -6.31
N ARG A 455 6.93 5.34 -6.49
CA ARG A 455 5.95 6.08 -7.31
C ARG A 455 5.79 5.45 -8.69
N ARG A 456 6.88 4.99 -9.33
CA ARG A 456 6.84 4.24 -10.61
C ARG A 456 6.05 2.92 -10.55
N ARG A 457 6.04 2.19 -9.43
CA ARG A 457 5.24 0.94 -9.28
C ARG A 457 3.76 1.20 -9.09
N LEU A 458 3.42 2.21 -8.29
CA LEU A 458 2.04 2.65 -8.10
C LEU A 458 1.44 3.15 -9.42
N ARG A 459 2.27 3.76 -10.27
CA ARG A 459 1.93 4.17 -11.64
C ARG A 459 1.62 2.98 -12.56
N LYS A 460 2.34 1.86 -12.47
CA LYS A 460 2.07 0.65 -13.28
C LYS A 460 0.76 -0.03 -12.88
N ARG A 461 0.50 -0.19 -11.57
CA ARG A 461 -0.74 -0.79 -11.06
C ARG A 461 -1.99 -0.01 -11.48
N ARG A 462 -1.97 1.32 -11.33
CA ARG A 462 -3.11 2.18 -11.73
C ARG A 462 -3.42 2.06 -13.24
N ARG A 463 -2.41 1.88 -14.09
CA ARG A 463 -2.58 1.64 -15.55
C ARG A 463 -3.20 0.28 -15.83
N ASP A 464 -2.73 -0.78 -15.16
CA ASP A 464 -3.27 -2.13 -15.34
C ASP A 464 -4.73 -2.23 -14.86
N ASP A 465 -5.07 -1.55 -13.76
CA ASP A 465 -6.45 -1.49 -13.23
C ASP A 465 -7.40 -0.67 -14.12
N ALA A 466 -6.92 0.42 -14.73
CA ALA A 466 -7.69 1.20 -15.70
C ALA A 466 -7.94 0.41 -17.00
N ARG A 467 -6.90 -0.26 -17.53
CA ARG A 467 -7.01 -1.13 -18.71
C ARG A 467 -8.02 -2.25 -18.50
N ARG A 468 -8.01 -2.88 -17.32
CA ARG A 468 -8.97 -3.95 -16.96
C ARG A 468 -10.40 -3.44 -16.82
N ARG A 469 -10.61 -2.24 -16.27
CA ARG A 469 -11.95 -1.61 -16.21
C ARG A 469 -12.49 -1.32 -17.61
N ASN A 470 -11.66 -0.86 -18.53
CA ASN A 470 -12.05 -0.66 -19.93
C ASN A 470 -12.37 -1.96 -20.65
N ILE A 471 -11.57 -3.02 -20.49
CA ILE A 471 -11.87 -4.34 -21.05
C ILE A 471 -13.22 -4.86 -20.53
N ARG A 472 -13.48 -4.76 -19.22
CA ARG A 472 -14.77 -5.16 -18.63
C ARG A 472 -15.94 -4.33 -19.15
N ARG A 473 -15.74 -3.02 -19.37
CA ARG A 473 -16.77 -2.11 -19.90
C ARG A 473 -17.08 -2.41 -21.38
N ILE A 474 -16.06 -2.69 -22.18
CA ILE A 474 -16.20 -3.12 -23.58
C ILE A 474 -16.92 -4.47 -23.62
N VAL A 475 -16.46 -5.48 -22.88
CA VAL A 475 -17.11 -6.82 -22.85
C VAL A 475 -18.59 -6.73 -22.41
N ARG A 476 -18.92 -5.85 -21.46
CA ARG A 476 -20.31 -5.60 -21.06
C ARG A 476 -21.13 -4.91 -22.15
N SER A 477 -20.55 -3.97 -22.90
CA SER A 477 -21.26 -3.28 -23.99
C SER A 477 -21.46 -4.18 -25.21
N THR A 478 -20.51 -5.06 -25.54
CA THR A 478 -20.67 -6.07 -26.60
C THR A 478 -21.71 -7.13 -26.23
N ARG A 479 -21.79 -7.56 -24.96
CA ARG A 479 -22.87 -8.44 -24.46
C ARG A 479 -24.25 -7.78 -24.54
N LYS A 480 -24.34 -6.48 -24.28
CA LYS A 480 -25.61 -5.72 -24.35
C LYS A 480 -26.07 -5.49 -25.80
N LYS A 481 -25.13 -5.34 -26.74
CA LYS A 481 -25.43 -5.25 -28.18
C LYS A 481 -25.86 -6.60 -28.76
N THR A 482 -25.24 -7.69 -28.35
CA THR A 482 -25.63 -9.05 -28.79
C THR A 482 -26.97 -9.50 -28.18
N SER A 483 -27.31 -9.11 -26.95
CA SER A 483 -28.63 -9.39 -26.37
C SER A 483 -29.76 -8.58 -27.02
N ASN A 484 -29.47 -7.38 -27.53
CA ASN A 484 -30.47 -6.57 -28.24
C ASN A 484 -30.59 -6.94 -29.73
N SER A 485 -29.54 -7.52 -30.32
CA SER A 485 -29.59 -8.05 -31.69
C SER A 485 -30.31 -9.40 -31.81
N ALA A 486 -30.49 -10.13 -30.71
CA ALA A 486 -31.27 -11.37 -30.65
C ALA A 486 -32.77 -11.13 -30.31
N ARG A 487 -33.21 -9.86 -30.31
CA ARG A 487 -34.58 -9.44 -29.98
C ARG A 487 -35.26 -8.63 -31.07
N VAL A 488 -34.78 -8.73 -32.31
CA VAL A 488 -35.45 -8.20 -33.51
C VAL A 488 -35.90 -9.37 -34.36
#